data_AF-A0A7C7GR71-F1
#
_entry.id   AF-A0A7C7GR71-F1
#
_cell.length_a   1.000
_cell.length_b   1.000
_cell.length_c   1.000
_cell.angle_alpha   90.00
_cell.angle_beta   90.00
_cell.angle_gamma   90.00
#
_symmetry.space_group_name_H-M   'P 1'
#
loop_
_entity.id
_entity.type
_entity.pdbx_description
1 polymer ?
#
loop_
_entity_poly.entity_id
_entity_poly.type
_entity_poly.pdbx_seq_one_letter_code
_entity_poly.pdbx_strand_id
1 'polypeptide(L)' 'MKKDFLKLSDLTKNEVLGLLKQAAELKQFKAEGTTHQPLKGKSLGMIFNKNSTRT' A
#
# COMPACT_ATOMS: atom_id res chain seq x y z
N MET A 1 11.61 6.03 12.04
CA MET A 1 10.80 5.22 12.99
C MET A 1 9.83 4.40 12.16
N LYS A 2 9.61 3.11 12.48
CA LYS A 2 8.63 2.28 11.78
C LYS A 2 7.22 2.76 12.14
N LYS A 3 6.32 2.91 11.16
CA LYS A 3 4.89 3.19 11.40
C LYS A 3 4.09 1.95 11.00
N ASP A 4 3.33 1.41 11.94
CA ASP A 4 2.43 0.28 11.68
C ASP A 4 1.04 0.80 11.26
N PHE A 5 0.30 0.01 10.47
CA PHE A 5 -1.06 0.34 10.04
C PHE A 5 -2.03 -0.72 10.57
N LEU A 6 -2.48 -0.52 11.81
CA LEU A 6 -3.37 -1.46 12.50
C LEU A 6 -4.84 -0.99 12.45
N LYS A 7 -5.06 0.33 12.53
CA LYS A 7 -6.40 0.94 12.51
C LYS A 7 -6.39 2.23 11.69
N LEU A 8 -7.54 2.59 11.11
CA LEU A 8 -7.69 3.84 10.37
C LEU A 8 -7.49 5.08 11.26
N SER A 9 -7.84 4.98 12.55
CA SER A 9 -7.65 6.04 13.55
C SER A 9 -6.18 6.40 13.81
N ASP A 10 -5.24 5.54 13.39
CA ASP A 10 -3.80 5.78 13.53
C ASP A 10 -3.28 6.75 12.43
N LEU A 11 -4.15 7.08 11.47
CA LEU A 11 -3.86 8.02 10.40
C LEU A 11 -4.59 9.35 10.62
N THR A 12 -3.87 10.44 10.37
CA THR A 12 -4.47 11.75 10.20
C THR A 12 -5.19 11.86 8.86
N LYS A 13 -6.12 12.81 8.74
CA LYS A 13 -6.80 13.11 7.47
C LYS A 13 -5.82 13.33 6.31
N ASN A 14 -4.72 14.04 6.56
CA ASN A 14 -3.72 14.35 5.53
C ASN A 14 -2.98 13.09 5.06
N GLU A 15 -2.68 12.17 5.98
CA GLU A 15 -2.05 10.90 5.62
C GLU A 15 -2.98 10.03 4.78
N VAL A 16 -4.27 9.96 5.13
CA VAL A 16 -5.27 9.25 4.31
C VAL A 16 -5.35 9.84 2.91
N LEU A 17 -5.42 11.17 2.79
CA LEU A 17 -5.44 11.84 1.49
C LEU A 17 -4.15 11.60 0.69
N GLY A 18 -3.00 11.56 1.36
CA GLY A 18 -1.72 11.20 0.75
C GLY A 18 -1.71 9.78 0.19
N LEU A 19 -2.20 8.80 0.96
CA LEU A 19 -2.32 7.41 0.53
C LEU A 19 -3.23 7.27 -0.70
N LEU A 20 -4.37 7.97 -0.71
CA LEU A 20 -5.30 7.94 -1.85
C LEU A 20 -4.67 8.54 -3.11
N LYS A 21 -3.93 9.63 -2.97
CA LYS A 21 -3.19 10.25 -4.09
C LYS A 21 -2.15 9.28 -4.65
N GLN A 22 -1.33 8.67 -3.79
CA GLN A 22 -0.32 7.69 -4.19
C GLN A 22 -0.95 6.47 -4.87
N ALA A 23 -2.09 5.97 -4.36
CA ALA A 23 -2.80 4.87 -4.99
C ALA A 23 -3.29 5.20 -6.40
N ALA A 24 -3.75 6.45 -6.63
CA ALA A 24 -4.15 6.92 -7.96
C ALA A 24 -2.96 7.00 -8.93
N GLU A 25 -1.82 7.51 -8.48
CA GLU A 25 -0.58 7.57 -9.28
C GLU A 25 -0.11 6.15 -9.67
N LEU A 26 -0.10 5.21 -8.72
CA LEU A 26 0.27 3.81 -9.00
C LEU A 26 -0.68 3.14 -10.00
N LYS A 27 -1.98 3.46 -9.93
CA LYS A 27 -2.98 2.99 -10.90
C LYS A 27 -2.69 3.54 -12.30
N GLN A 28 -2.28 4.80 -12.40
CA GLN A 28 -1.89 5.42 -13.66
C GLN A 28 -0.64 4.75 -14.25
N PHE A 29 0.42 4.57 -13.47
CA PHE A 29 1.63 3.87 -13.94
C PHE A 29 1.33 2.47 -14.47
N LYS A 30 0.44 1.75 -13.78
CA LYS A 30 -0.03 0.43 -14.25
C LYS A 30 -0.77 0.52 -15.59
N ALA A 31 -1.62 1.53 -15.78
CA ALA A 31 -2.36 1.73 -17.02
C ALA A 31 -1.46 2.10 -18.21
N GLU A 32 -0.41 2.87 -17.95
CA GLU A 32 0.59 3.29 -18.95
C GLU A 32 1.65 2.22 -19.25
N GLY A 33 1.68 1.13 -18.47
CA GLY A 33 2.73 0.10 -18.58
C GLY A 33 4.09 0.55 -18.03
N THR A 34 4.13 1.63 -17.25
CA THR A 34 5.35 2.20 -16.67
C THR A 34 5.89 1.28 -15.56
N THR A 35 7.16 0.89 -15.67
CA THR A 35 7.81 0.08 -14.64
C THR A 35 8.10 0.92 -13.40
N HIS A 36 7.43 0.60 -12.29
CA HIS A 36 7.64 1.26 -11.00
C HIS A 36 7.88 0.21 -9.90
N GLN A 37 9.12 0.11 -9.40
CA GLN A 37 9.56 -0.94 -8.46
C GLN A 37 10.23 -0.37 -7.19
N PRO A 38 9.52 0.43 -6.36
CA PRO A 38 10.12 1.10 -5.19
C PRO A 38 10.60 0.12 -4.10
N LEU A 39 10.08 -1.11 -4.08
CA LEU A 39 10.41 -2.15 -3.09
C LEU A 39 11.30 -3.26 -3.63
N LYS A 40 12.05 -3.01 -4.73
CA LYS A 40 12.94 -4.01 -5.32
C LYS A 40 13.93 -4.54 -4.28
N GLY A 41 13.99 -5.86 -4.14
CA GLY A 41 14.86 -6.54 -3.17
C GLY A 41 14.32 -6.59 -1.74
N LYS A 42 13.05 -6.23 -1.50
CA LYS A 42 12.38 -6.39 -0.20
C LYS A 42 11.46 -7.61 -0.20
N SER A 43 11.24 -8.18 0.98
CA SER A 43 10.35 -9.33 1.20
C SER A 43 9.20 -8.95 2.14
N LEU A 44 7.98 -9.41 1.82
CA LEU A 44 6.78 -9.22 2.64
C LEU A 44 6.31 -10.57 3.19
N GLY A 45 6.22 -10.68 4.51
CA GLY A 45 5.61 -11.84 5.17
C GLY A 45 4.10 -11.67 5.27
N MET A 46 3.33 -12.58 4.68
CA MET A 46 1.87 -12.60 4.74
C MET A 46 1.41 -13.75 5.63
N ILE A 47 0.74 -13.45 6.74
CA ILE A 47 0.25 -14.43 7.71
C ILE A 47 -1.28 -14.35 7.76
N PHE A 48 -1.95 -15.46 7.42
CA PHE A 48 -3.40 -15.56 7.41
C PHE A 48 -3.88 -16.67 8.34
N ASN A 49 -4.72 -16.33 9.31
CA ASN A 49 -5.32 -17.32 10.22
C ASN A 49 -6.62 -17.95 9.65
N LYS A 50 -7.17 -17.35 8.58
CA LYS A 50 -8.36 -17.79 7.83
C LYS A 50 -8.13 -17.56 6.34
N ASN A 51 -8.83 -18.31 5.51
CA ASN A 51 -8.74 -18.17 4.05
C ASN A 51 -9.09 -16.73 3.60
N SER A 52 -8.25 -16.14 2.75
CA SER A 52 -8.53 -14.88 2.04
C SER A 52 -8.12 -14.99 0.59
N THR A 53 -8.99 -14.54 -0.32
CA THR A 53 -8.77 -14.57 -1.78
C THR A 53 -8.49 -13.19 -2.38
N ARG A 54 -8.88 -12.12 -1.67
CA ARG A 54 -8.84 -10.73 -2.19
C ARG A 54 -7.96 -9.78 -1.39
N THR A 55 -7.60 -10.13 -0.15
CA THR A 55 -6.69 -9.34 0.69
C THR A 55 -5.29 -9.40 0.10
#